data_AF-A0A6J0VE57-F1
#
_entry.id   AF-A0A6J0VE57-F1
#
_cell.length_a   1.000
_cell.length_b   1.000
_cell.length_c   1.000
_cell.angle_alpha   90.00
_cell.angle_beta   90.00
_cell.angle_gamma   90.00
#
_symmetry.space_group_name_H-M   'P 1'
#
loop_
_entity.id
_entity.type
_entity.pdbx_description
1 polymer ?
#
loop_
_entity_poly.entity_id
_entity_poly.type
_entity_poly.pdbx_seq_one_letter_code
_entity_poly.pdbx_strand_id
1 'polypeptide(L)'
;MREIFLILLLLSLVLTNPCCCERDMDRALDKGVKINRETANAFVRRQKRSYPYYERYYEMFKSPMELKHEQCESYAPCDYYAEVVGFPVAYRHFFGSA
;
A
#
# COMPACT_ATOMS: atom_id res chain seq x y z
N MET A 1 -15.04 -14.70 46.66
CA MET A 1 -14.04 -15.69 46.16
C MET A 1 -14.53 -16.44 44.93
N ARG A 2 -15.79 -16.94 44.91
CA ARG A 2 -16.39 -17.64 43.76
C ARG A 2 -16.41 -16.81 42.46
N GLU A 3 -16.84 -15.54 42.55
CA GLU A 3 -16.91 -14.64 41.39
C GLU A 3 -15.53 -14.31 40.81
N ILE A 4 -14.51 -14.17 41.66
CA ILE A 4 -13.13 -13.88 41.24
C ILE A 4 -12.56 -15.09 40.47
N PHE A 5 -12.88 -16.30 40.91
CA PHE A 5 -12.45 -17.52 40.25
C PHE A 5 -13.06 -17.68 38.86
N LEU A 6 -14.33 -17.29 38.69
CA LEU A 6 -15.02 -17.29 37.39
C LEU A 6 -14.43 -16.25 36.44
N ILE A 7 -14.10 -15.06 36.93
CA ILE A 7 -13.47 -14.00 36.14
C ILE A 7 -12.07 -14.43 35.65
N LEU A 8 -11.27 -15.06 36.52
CA LEU A 8 -9.94 -15.56 36.17
C LEU A 8 -10.01 -16.69 35.11
N LEU A 9 -10.98 -17.59 35.23
CA LEU A 9 -11.24 -18.65 34.25
C LEU A 9 -11.59 -18.08 32.88
N LEU A 10 -12.49 -17.09 32.82
CA LEU A 10 -12.88 -16.43 31.57
C LEU A 10 -11.71 -15.68 30.93
N LEU A 11 -10.85 -15.04 31.74
CA LEU A 11 -9.65 -14.36 31.24
C LEU A 11 -8.64 -15.33 30.61
N SER A 12 -8.45 -16.51 31.20
CA SER A 12 -7.55 -17.53 30.69
C SER A 12 -8.01 -18.10 29.33
N LEU A 13 -9.32 -18.21 29.13
CA LEU A 13 -9.92 -18.74 27.90
C LEU A 13 -9.73 -17.80 26.69
N VAL A 14 -9.68 -16.49 26.93
CA VAL A 14 -9.46 -15.46 25.90
C VAL A 14 -7.98 -15.39 25.48
N LEU A 15 -7.06 -15.72 26.38
CA LEU A 15 -5.61 -15.78 26.11
C LEU A 15 -5.21 -17.05 25.35
N THR A 16 -6.05 -18.09 25.38
CA THR A 16 -5.90 -19.29 24.54
C THR A 16 -6.73 -19.17 23.27
N ASN A 17 -6.61 -18.06 22.54
CA ASN A 17 -6.76 -18.17 21.10
C ASN A 17 -5.55 -18.99 20.63
N PRO A 18 -5.73 -20.22 20.14
CA PRO A 18 -4.61 -20.87 19.48
C PRO A 18 -4.26 -19.93 18.33
N CYS A 19 -3.05 -19.38 18.34
CA CYS A 19 -2.42 -18.82 17.16
C CYS A 19 -2.24 -19.98 16.16
N CYS A 20 -3.35 -20.50 15.62
CA CYS A 20 -3.39 -21.36 14.45
C CYS A 20 -3.12 -20.48 13.23
N CYS A 21 -1.97 -19.83 13.23
CA CYS A 21 -1.28 -19.43 12.02
C CYS A 21 -0.26 -20.52 11.66
N GLU A 22 -0.64 -21.79 11.80
CA GLU A 22 -0.01 -22.87 11.07
C GLU A 22 -0.72 -22.96 9.72
N ARG A 23 -0.48 -21.94 8.90
CA ARG A 23 -0.50 -22.16 7.46
C ARG A 23 0.95 -22.37 7.09
N ASP A 24 1.28 -23.64 6.91
CA ASP A 24 2.33 -24.07 5.99
C ASP A 24 2.22 -23.23 4.72
N MET A 25 2.93 -22.10 4.69
CA MET A 25 3.23 -21.37 3.47
C MET A 25 4.46 -21.99 2.79
N ASP A 26 4.79 -23.23 3.17
CA ASP A 26 5.75 -24.07 2.54
C ASP A 26 5.08 -24.68 1.29
N ARG A 27 5.65 -24.35 0.12
CA ARG A 27 5.58 -25.10 -1.16
C ARG A 27 4.60 -24.69 -2.27
N ALA A 28 4.30 -23.40 -2.45
CA ALA A 28 3.75 -22.93 -3.74
C ALA A 28 4.62 -21.91 -4.50
N LEU A 29 5.56 -21.21 -3.84
CA LEU A 29 6.34 -20.14 -4.48
C LEU A 29 7.70 -20.60 -5.04
N ASP A 30 8.21 -21.76 -4.62
CA ASP A 30 9.59 -22.18 -4.93
C ASP A 30 9.76 -22.89 -6.28
N LYS A 31 8.65 -23.25 -6.94
CA LYS A 31 8.66 -23.61 -8.36
C LYS A 31 8.17 -22.40 -9.13
N GLY A 32 8.98 -21.34 -9.16
CA GLY A 32 8.71 -20.14 -9.95
C GLY A 32 8.15 -20.56 -11.30
N VAL A 33 6.95 -20.07 -11.64
CA VAL A 33 6.26 -20.43 -12.88
C VAL A 33 7.18 -20.02 -14.03
N LYS A 34 7.95 -20.97 -14.56
CA LYS A 34 8.86 -20.75 -15.68
C LYS A 34 8.02 -20.69 -16.94
N ILE A 35 7.45 -19.53 -17.20
CA ILE A 35 6.86 -19.23 -18.49
C ILE A 35 7.97 -19.21 -19.55
N ASN A 36 7.69 -19.74 -20.73
CA ASN A 36 8.64 -19.66 -21.84
C ASN A 36 8.83 -18.20 -22.27
N ARG A 37 9.91 -17.94 -23.00
CA ARG A 37 10.28 -16.59 -23.44
C ARG A 37 9.20 -15.98 -24.34
N GLU A 38 8.54 -16.79 -25.15
CA GLU A 38 7.48 -16.38 -26.06
C GLU A 38 6.24 -15.87 -25.31
N THR A 39 5.83 -16.60 -24.27
CA THR A 39 4.74 -16.26 -23.35
C THR A 39 5.11 -15.03 -22.50
N ALA A 40 6.33 -14.97 -21.95
CA ALA A 40 6.82 -13.79 -21.24
C ALA A 40 6.81 -12.53 -22.14
N ASN A 41 7.31 -12.68 -23.38
CA ASN A 41 7.31 -11.59 -24.36
C ASN A 41 5.89 -11.17 -24.75
N ALA A 42 4.92 -12.10 -24.80
CA ALA A 42 3.54 -11.75 -25.06
C ALA A 42 2.95 -10.87 -23.94
N PHE A 43 3.25 -11.16 -22.67
CA PHE A 43 2.82 -10.32 -21.54
C PHE A 43 3.51 -8.95 -21.54
N VAL A 44 4.83 -8.89 -21.71
CA VAL A 44 5.58 -7.63 -21.79
C VAL A 44 5.16 -6.80 -23.00
N ARG A 45 4.95 -7.41 -24.18
CA ARG A 45 4.43 -6.71 -25.38
C ARG A 45 3.00 -6.23 -25.20
N ARG A 46 2.17 -6.95 -24.45
CA ARG A 46 0.79 -6.54 -24.12
C ARG A 46 0.80 -5.33 -23.16
N GLN A 47 1.73 -5.28 -22.21
CA GLN A 47 1.93 -4.14 -21.32
C GLN A 47 2.52 -2.92 -22.06
N LYS A 48 3.40 -3.13 -23.04
CA LYS A 48 3.96 -2.06 -23.90
C LYS A 48 2.92 -1.35 -24.80
N ARG A 49 1.66 -1.78 -24.76
CA ARG A 49 0.52 -1.06 -25.36
C ARG A 49 -0.08 0.00 -24.42
N SER A 50 0.48 0.26 -23.24
CA SER A 50 0.42 1.62 -22.69
C SER A 50 1.26 2.48 -23.62
N TYR A 51 0.62 3.24 -24.50
CA TYR A 51 1.31 4.08 -25.46
C TYR A 51 2.20 5.06 -24.67
N PRO A 52 3.54 5.01 -24.80
CA PRO A 52 4.42 5.95 -24.09
C PRO A 52 4.14 7.40 -24.48
N TYR A 53 3.49 7.61 -25.62
CA TYR A 53 3.00 8.91 -26.06
C TYR A 53 1.87 9.46 -25.18
N TYR A 54 0.96 8.60 -24.73
CA TYR A 54 -0.18 8.99 -23.91
C TYR A 54 0.31 9.41 -22.52
N GLU A 55 1.15 8.59 -21.87
CA GLU A 55 1.73 8.89 -20.56
C GLU A 55 2.57 10.18 -20.58
N ARG A 56 3.42 10.37 -21.59
CA ARG A 56 4.17 11.62 -21.82
C ARG A 56 3.25 12.84 -22.00
N TYR A 57 2.09 12.67 -22.64
CA TYR A 57 1.13 13.77 -22.83
C TYR A 57 0.53 14.22 -21.48
N TYR A 58 0.16 13.29 -20.60
CA TYR A 58 -0.32 13.64 -19.25
C TYR A 58 0.78 14.21 -18.36
N GLU A 59 2.00 13.72 -18.48
CA GLU A 59 3.15 14.31 -17.78
C GLU A 59 3.45 15.74 -18.23
N MET A 60 3.20 16.07 -19.50
CA MET A 60 3.42 17.41 -20.05
C MET A 60 2.32 18.40 -19.66
N PHE A 61 1.08 17.92 -19.50
CA PHE A 61 -0.09 18.75 -19.17
C PHE A 61 -0.63 18.43 -17.77
N LYS A 62 0.20 18.62 -16.76
CA LYS A 62 -0.24 18.52 -15.36
C LYS A 62 -1.03 19.74 -14.93
N SER A 63 -2.13 19.52 -14.22
CA SER A 63 -2.88 20.63 -13.64
C SER A 63 -2.06 21.30 -12.52
N PRO A 64 -2.31 22.58 -12.22
CA PRO A 64 -1.67 23.23 -11.07
C PRO A 64 -1.92 22.51 -9.75
N MET A 65 -3.03 21.77 -9.62
CA MET A 65 -3.30 20.98 -8.41
C MET A 65 -2.53 19.67 -8.39
N GLU A 66 -2.35 19.04 -9.55
CA GLU A 66 -1.51 17.84 -9.69
C GLU A 66 -0.07 18.14 -9.33
N LEU A 67 0.48 19.24 -9.83
CA LEU A 67 1.85 19.67 -9.50
C LEU A 67 2.04 19.89 -7.99
N LYS A 68 1.03 20.43 -7.30
CA LYS A 68 1.06 20.58 -5.84
C LYS A 68 0.96 19.24 -5.12
N HIS A 69 0.17 18.31 -5.65
CA HIS A 69 0.06 16.96 -5.12
C HIS A 69 1.41 16.24 -5.20
N GLU A 70 2.03 16.23 -6.38
CA GLU A 70 3.35 15.64 -6.61
C GLU A 70 4.45 16.33 -5.76
N GLN A 71 4.35 17.64 -5.55
CA GLN A 71 5.26 18.35 -4.64
C GLN A 71 5.12 17.87 -3.19
N CYS A 72 3.90 17.55 -2.73
CA CYS A 72 3.68 16.99 -1.40
C CYS A 72 4.17 15.55 -1.30
N GLU A 73 3.84 14.70 -2.28
CA GLU A 73 4.28 13.29 -2.35
C GLU A 73 5.81 13.17 -2.41
N SER A 74 6.47 14.07 -3.15
CA SER A 74 7.95 14.10 -3.22
C SER A 74 8.62 14.59 -1.93
N TYR A 75 7.87 15.20 -1.02
CA TYR A 75 8.35 15.66 0.28
C TYR A 75 7.77 14.81 1.41
N ALA A 76 8.52 13.78 1.82
CA ALA A 76 8.07 12.77 2.77
C ALA A 76 7.34 13.30 4.03
N PRO A 77 7.75 14.41 4.67
CA PRO A 77 6.98 14.96 5.79
C PRO A 77 5.57 15.44 5.42
N CYS A 78 5.38 16.01 4.22
CA CYS A 78 4.05 16.37 3.71
C CYS A 78 3.25 15.13 3.35
N ASP A 79 3.87 14.15 2.69
CA ASP A 79 3.22 12.90 2.29
C ASP A 79 2.63 12.15 3.50
N TYR A 80 3.46 11.83 4.50
CA TYR A 80 2.99 11.15 5.72
C TYR A 80 1.94 11.95 6.49
N TYR A 81 2.04 13.28 6.49
CA TYR A 81 1.05 14.10 7.17
C TYR A 81 -0.28 14.15 6.39
N ALA A 82 -0.22 14.16 5.05
CA ALA A 82 -1.38 14.14 4.18
C ALA A 82 -2.19 12.85 4.33
N GLU A 83 -1.57 11.71 4.62
CA GLU A 83 -2.27 10.46 4.94
C GLU A 83 -3.19 10.59 6.17
N VAL A 84 -2.84 11.47 7.11
CA VAL A 84 -3.58 11.64 8.38
C VAL A 84 -4.60 12.78 8.29
N VAL A 85 -4.22 13.93 7.73
CA VAL A 85 -5.06 15.16 7.75
C VAL A 85 -5.67 15.52 6.40
N GLY A 86 -5.28 14.81 5.34
CA GLY A 86 -5.65 15.11 3.97
C GLY A 86 -4.73 16.15 3.31
N PHE A 87 -4.60 16.02 2.00
CA PHE A 87 -3.72 16.85 1.16
C PHE A 87 -3.89 18.37 1.34
N PRO A 88 -5.11 18.97 1.34
CA PRO A 88 -5.22 20.44 1.39
C PRO A 88 -4.66 21.05 2.67
N VAL A 89 -4.82 20.35 3.80
CA VAL A 89 -4.32 20.80 5.10
C VAL A 89 -2.80 20.59 5.17
N ALA A 90 -2.33 19.42 4.76
CA ALA A 90 -0.90 19.11 4.76
C ALA A 90 -0.11 20.04 3.83
N TYR A 91 -0.58 20.24 2.60
CA TYR A 91 0.07 21.13 1.64
C TYR A 91 0.16 22.56 2.18
N ARG A 92 -0.90 23.07 2.80
CA ARG A 92 -0.88 24.41 3.42
C ARG A 92 0.08 24.48 4.60
N HIS A 93 0.19 23.43 5.41
CA HIS A 93 1.09 23.39 6.57
C HIS A 93 2.56 23.51 6.15
N PHE A 94 2.98 22.83 5.08
CA PHE A 94 4.38 22.81 4.64
C PHE A 94 4.72 23.85 3.58
N PHE A 95 3.78 24.21 2.70
CA PHE A 95 4.02 25.07 1.54
C PHE A 95 3.15 26.32 1.50
N GLY A 96 2.26 26.51 2.47
CA GLY A 96 1.51 27.76 2.62
C GLY A 96 2.42 28.87 3.14
N SER A 97 2.41 30.03 2.50
CA SER A 97 2.93 31.25 3.12
C SER A 97 2.02 31.65 4.27
N ALA A 98 2.63 31.94 5.43
CA ALA A 98 1.95 32.48 6.61
C ALA A 98 1.23 33.81 6.31
#